data_AF-A0A564SXJ7-F1
#
_entry.id   AF-A0A564SXJ7-F1
#
_cell.length_a   1.000
_cell.length_b   1.000
_cell.length_c   1.000
_cell.angle_alpha   90.00
_cell.angle_beta   90.00
_cell.angle_gamma   90.00
#
_symmetry.space_group_name_H-M   'P 1'
#
loop_
_entity.id
_entity.type
_entity.pdbx_description
1 polymer ?
#
loop_
_entity_poly.entity_id
_entity_poly.type
_entity_poly.pdbx_seq_one_letter_code
_entity_poly.pdbx_strand_id
1 'polypeptide(L)'
;MKRFQSISENLSYNDILQLDGAFSASHINYGKSPLFNGENSKDLAKNSRKNSVSSLEHVEDVFEYTTHFNGVENDFKKADRIVLWEKYWLEYTNAFEHLTEVLPKSVTTAYMGRQAIELGFKYLLLRKDVSDKELRTHNLKELADLMWVKYSIEEPYMGEIPDFCNCYSKMLEGDNVEYFRYPEYSRKRYFAGNRLDIEWLSYNFALILLKLLQFANLTL
;
A
#
# COMPACT_ATOMS: atom_id res chain seq x y z
N MET A 1 20.95 -22.43 4.54
CA MET A 1 19.65 -22.09 5.15
C MET A 1 18.55 -22.65 4.26
N LYS A 2 17.60 -23.44 4.78
CA LYS A 2 16.41 -23.78 3.96
C LYS A 2 15.61 -22.49 3.75
N ARG A 3 15.00 -22.32 2.58
CA ARG A 3 14.14 -21.15 2.32
C ARG A 3 12.90 -21.23 3.24
N PHE A 4 12.38 -20.08 3.67
CA PHE A 4 11.14 -19.96 4.42
C PHE A 4 11.10 -20.64 5.82
N GLN A 5 12.25 -20.85 6.44
CA GLN A 5 12.33 -21.44 7.79
C GLN A 5 11.59 -20.62 8.85
N SER A 6 11.45 -19.31 8.68
CA SER A 6 10.66 -18.45 9.56
C SER A 6 9.16 -18.79 9.56
N ILE A 7 8.66 -19.48 8.53
CA ILE A 7 7.26 -19.91 8.44
C ILE A 7 7.09 -21.30 9.06
N SER A 8 7.94 -22.26 8.69
CA SER A 8 7.98 -23.60 9.27
C SER A 8 9.31 -24.29 8.94
N GLU A 9 9.91 -24.95 9.92
CA GLU A 9 11.15 -25.72 9.74
C GLU A 9 10.96 -26.98 8.87
N ASN A 10 9.71 -27.45 8.79
CA ASN A 10 9.32 -28.69 8.11
C ASN A 10 8.57 -28.45 6.80
N LEU A 11 8.52 -27.20 6.30
CA LEU A 11 7.83 -26.87 5.06
C LEU A 11 8.38 -27.69 3.89
N SER A 12 7.49 -28.37 3.18
CA SER A 12 7.81 -29.28 2.08
C SER A 12 6.98 -28.95 0.84
N TYR A 13 7.58 -29.11 -0.34
CA TYR A 13 6.86 -28.93 -1.61
C TYR A 13 5.79 -30.01 -1.85
N ASN A 14 5.79 -31.09 -1.05
CA ASN A 14 4.77 -32.15 -1.07
C ASN A 14 3.61 -31.90 -0.09
N ASP A 15 3.67 -30.84 0.73
CA ASP A 15 2.59 -30.53 1.66
C ASP A 15 1.30 -30.22 0.88
N ILE A 16 0.15 -30.68 1.39
CA ILE A 16 -1.15 -30.40 0.78
C ILE A 16 -1.44 -28.91 0.94
N LEU A 17 -1.78 -28.25 -0.17
CA LEU A 17 -2.17 -26.85 -0.15
C LEU A 17 -3.49 -26.67 0.62
N GLN A 18 -3.47 -25.84 1.66
CA GLN A 18 -4.65 -25.49 2.46
C GLN A 18 -5.51 -24.46 1.70
N LEU A 19 -6.41 -24.96 0.85
CA LEU A 19 -7.26 -24.14 -0.02
C LEU A 19 -8.24 -23.24 0.77
N ASP A 20 -8.66 -23.68 1.95
CA ASP A 20 -9.47 -22.91 2.89
C ASP A 20 -8.84 -21.54 3.24
N GLY A 21 -7.50 -21.46 3.25
CA GLY A 21 -6.76 -20.20 3.42
C GLY A 21 -7.00 -19.15 2.33
N ALA A 22 -7.64 -19.48 1.20
CA ALA A 22 -7.98 -18.52 0.14
C ALA A 22 -9.38 -17.89 0.32
N PHE A 23 -10.23 -18.43 1.19
CA PHE A 23 -11.60 -17.91 1.38
C PHE A 23 -11.68 -16.96 2.57
N SER A 24 -12.15 -15.74 2.31
CA SER A 24 -12.25 -14.70 3.36
C SER A 24 -13.15 -15.12 4.53
N ALA A 25 -14.21 -15.90 4.26
CA ALA A 25 -15.09 -16.40 5.31
C ALA A 25 -14.38 -17.37 6.28
N SER A 26 -13.45 -18.21 5.79
CA SER A 26 -12.70 -19.14 6.64
C SER A 26 -11.82 -18.41 7.65
N HIS A 27 -11.25 -17.26 7.26
CA HIS A 27 -10.42 -16.44 8.16
C HIS A 27 -11.18 -15.86 9.35
N ILE A 28 -12.50 -15.65 9.23
CA ILE A 28 -13.34 -15.25 10.35
C ILE A 28 -13.28 -16.30 11.47
N ASN A 29 -13.44 -17.57 11.10
CA ASN A 29 -13.45 -18.69 12.04
C ASN A 29 -12.08 -19.02 12.62
N TYR A 30 -10.99 -18.66 11.92
CA TYR A 30 -9.64 -18.80 12.47
C TYR A 30 -9.37 -17.80 13.60
N GLY A 31 -10.20 -16.75 13.73
CA GLY A 31 -10.12 -15.77 14.81
C GLY A 31 -8.88 -14.87 14.76
N LYS A 32 -8.04 -15.02 13.73
CA LYS A 32 -6.84 -14.21 13.51
C LYS A 32 -7.16 -12.98 12.67
N SER A 33 -6.37 -11.93 12.84
CA SER A 33 -6.50 -10.71 12.08
C SER A 33 -5.13 -10.09 11.80
N PRO A 34 -4.95 -9.43 10.64
CA PRO A 34 -3.75 -8.66 10.38
C PRO A 34 -3.65 -7.45 11.32
N LEU A 35 -2.41 -7.00 11.53
CA LEU A 35 -2.12 -5.72 12.15
C LEU A 35 -1.83 -4.71 11.04
N PHE A 36 -2.35 -3.49 11.19
CA PHE A 36 -2.01 -2.35 10.34
C PHE A 36 -1.45 -1.25 11.22
N ASN A 37 -0.17 -0.97 11.07
CA ASN A 37 0.60 -0.07 11.93
C ASN A 37 0.38 -0.37 13.42
N GLY A 38 0.52 -1.65 13.80
CA GLY A 38 0.35 -2.14 15.17
C GLY A 38 -1.10 -2.26 15.66
N GLU A 39 -2.09 -1.75 14.93
CA GLU A 39 -3.50 -1.86 15.31
C GLU A 39 -4.17 -3.10 14.70
N ASN A 40 -4.98 -3.78 15.51
CA ASN A 40 -5.73 -4.93 15.05
C ASN A 40 -6.77 -4.51 14.01
N SER A 41 -6.77 -5.15 12.83
CA SER A 41 -7.67 -4.77 11.75
C SER A 41 -9.15 -4.93 12.09
N LYS A 42 -9.51 -5.82 13.03
CA LYS A 42 -10.89 -5.96 13.56
C LYS A 42 -11.35 -4.68 14.23
N ASP A 43 -10.41 -3.90 14.76
CA ASP A 43 -10.71 -2.66 15.47
C ASP A 43 -10.86 -1.43 14.56
N LEU A 44 -10.42 -1.54 13.31
CA LEU A 44 -10.58 -0.50 12.31
C LEU A 44 -11.98 -0.54 11.69
N ALA A 45 -12.51 0.63 11.32
CA ALA A 45 -13.77 0.76 10.58
C ALA A 45 -14.99 0.00 11.19
N LYS A 46 -15.01 -0.26 12.52
CA LYS A 46 -16.07 -1.03 13.19
C LYS A 46 -17.47 -0.56 12.84
N ASN A 47 -17.66 0.76 12.79
CA ASN A 47 -18.95 1.37 12.53
C ASN A 47 -19.46 1.09 11.11
N SER A 48 -18.56 1.06 10.13
CA SER A 48 -18.89 0.68 8.75
C SER A 48 -19.10 -0.82 8.60
N ARG A 49 -18.36 -1.65 9.38
CA ARG A 49 -18.43 -3.11 9.29
C ARG A 49 -19.55 -3.77 10.10
N LYS A 50 -20.20 -3.07 11.03
CA LYS A 50 -21.12 -3.64 12.04
C LYS A 50 -22.21 -4.61 11.55
N ASN A 51 -22.60 -4.51 10.27
CA ASN A 51 -23.65 -5.34 9.66
C ASN A 51 -23.09 -6.28 8.58
N SER A 52 -21.76 -6.31 8.41
CA SER A 52 -21.08 -7.18 7.46
C SER A 52 -20.69 -8.50 8.11
N VAL A 53 -20.60 -9.52 7.27
CA VAL A 53 -20.04 -10.84 7.60
C VAL A 53 -18.65 -10.71 8.22
N SER A 54 -17.83 -9.75 7.77
CA SER A 54 -16.47 -9.55 8.31
C SER A 54 -16.41 -9.06 9.77
N SER A 55 -17.54 -8.61 10.33
CA SER A 55 -17.64 -8.20 11.73
C SER A 55 -18.02 -9.34 12.67
N LEU A 56 -18.38 -10.50 12.14
CA LEU A 56 -18.71 -11.68 12.93
C LEU A 56 -17.44 -12.25 13.58
N GLU A 57 -17.57 -12.79 14.79
CA GLU A 57 -16.49 -13.57 15.41
C GLU A 57 -16.46 -15.02 14.91
N HIS A 58 -17.60 -15.51 14.42
CA HIS A 58 -17.76 -16.85 13.90
C HIS A 58 -18.88 -16.91 12.86
N VAL A 59 -18.71 -17.78 11.87
CA VAL A 59 -19.67 -18.12 10.83
C VAL A 59 -20.03 -19.60 10.98
N GLU A 60 -21.28 -19.87 11.30
CA GLU A 60 -21.79 -21.24 11.50
C GLU A 60 -21.91 -22.01 10.18
N ASP A 61 -22.55 -21.41 9.16
CA ASP A 61 -22.64 -22.01 7.83
C ASP A 61 -21.44 -21.63 6.96
N VAL A 62 -20.30 -22.28 7.25
CA VAL A 62 -19.06 -22.01 6.52
C VAL A 62 -19.23 -22.25 5.04
N PHE A 63 -19.93 -23.31 4.61
CA PHE A 63 -20.06 -23.64 3.18
C PHE A 63 -20.84 -22.57 2.40
N GLU A 64 -21.92 -22.07 2.98
CA GLU A 64 -22.67 -20.96 2.41
C GLU A 64 -21.76 -19.73 2.23
N TYR A 65 -21.12 -19.26 3.29
CA TYR A 65 -20.33 -18.02 3.23
C TYR A 65 -18.99 -18.16 2.52
N THR A 66 -18.39 -19.35 2.48
CA THR A 66 -17.08 -19.59 1.82
C THR A 66 -17.09 -19.16 0.35
N THR A 67 -18.23 -19.33 -0.32
CA THR A 67 -18.37 -19.00 -1.74
C THR A 67 -19.13 -17.68 -1.99
N HIS A 68 -19.87 -17.17 -1.01
CA HIS A 68 -20.69 -15.96 -1.14
C HIS A 68 -20.03 -14.70 -0.55
N PHE A 69 -19.18 -14.82 0.47
CA PHE A 69 -18.46 -13.69 1.03
C PHE A 69 -17.13 -13.47 0.31
N ASN A 70 -17.18 -12.62 -0.72
CA ASN A 70 -16.02 -12.17 -1.47
C ASN A 70 -15.36 -10.97 -0.76
N GLY A 71 -14.68 -11.21 0.37
CA GLY A 71 -13.60 -10.43 1.03
C GLY A 71 -13.56 -8.88 0.99
N VAL A 72 -14.58 -8.23 0.50
CA VAL A 72 -14.60 -6.83 0.07
C VAL A 72 -15.81 -6.18 0.72
N GLU A 73 -15.56 -5.02 1.29
CA GLU A 73 -16.57 -4.19 1.92
C GLU A 73 -16.92 -3.02 1.02
N ASN A 74 -18.20 -2.65 1.02
CA ASN A 74 -18.70 -1.49 0.29
C ASN A 74 -19.16 -0.40 1.26
N ASP A 75 -19.32 0.82 0.73
CA ASP A 75 -20.01 1.91 1.41
C ASP A 75 -19.42 2.32 2.77
N PHE A 76 -18.11 2.16 2.95
CA PHE A 76 -17.42 2.67 4.14
C PHE A 76 -17.61 4.17 4.29
N LYS A 77 -17.97 4.57 5.51
CA LYS A 77 -18.11 5.99 5.86
C LYS A 77 -16.78 6.70 5.70
N LYS A 78 -16.80 7.96 5.27
CA LYS A 78 -15.58 8.76 5.04
C LYS A 78 -14.61 8.75 6.24
N ALA A 79 -15.12 8.91 7.46
CA ALA A 79 -14.29 8.90 8.67
C ALA A 79 -13.53 7.57 8.84
N ASP A 80 -14.22 6.44 8.68
CA ASP A 80 -13.61 5.12 8.76
C ASP A 80 -12.62 4.88 7.62
N ARG A 81 -12.93 5.38 6.41
CA ARG A 81 -11.99 5.34 5.28
C ARG A 81 -10.71 6.12 5.59
N ILE A 82 -10.80 7.34 6.12
CA ILE A 82 -9.63 8.16 6.45
C ILE A 82 -8.72 7.42 7.44
N VAL A 83 -9.29 6.87 8.52
CA VAL A 83 -8.52 6.09 9.51
C VAL A 83 -7.86 4.88 8.86
N LEU A 84 -8.59 4.12 8.04
CA LEU A 84 -8.04 2.96 7.34
C LEU A 84 -6.87 3.34 6.42
N TRP A 85 -7.04 4.37 5.60
CA TRP A 85 -5.99 4.86 4.70
C TRP A 85 -4.76 5.35 5.45
N GLU A 86 -4.95 6.00 6.60
CA GLU A 86 -3.85 6.42 7.47
C GLU A 86 -3.03 5.22 7.96
N LYS A 87 -3.71 4.20 8.51
CA LYS A 87 -3.02 3.00 9.02
C LYS A 87 -2.31 2.22 7.93
N TYR A 88 -2.91 2.11 6.75
CA TYR A 88 -2.25 1.50 5.60
C TYR A 88 -1.03 2.30 5.12
N TRP A 89 -1.14 3.62 5.03
CA TRP A 89 -0.02 4.46 4.63
C TRP A 89 1.15 4.35 5.61
N LEU A 90 0.88 4.39 6.92
CA LEU A 90 1.90 4.25 7.95
C LEU A 90 2.53 2.85 7.94
N GLU A 91 1.74 1.78 7.77
CA GLU A 91 2.26 0.41 7.63
C GLU A 91 3.26 0.30 6.47
N TYR A 92 2.92 0.85 5.30
CA TYR A 92 3.80 0.82 4.12
C TYR A 92 5.05 1.68 4.31
N THR A 93 4.92 2.82 4.99
CA THR A 93 6.06 3.69 5.32
C THR A 93 7.03 2.98 6.25
N ASN A 94 6.53 2.33 7.31
CA ASN A 94 7.35 1.60 8.28
C ASN A 94 7.99 0.35 7.64
N ALA A 95 7.26 -0.36 6.79
CA ALA A 95 7.81 -1.48 6.03
C ALA A 95 8.91 -1.03 5.06
N PHE A 96 8.73 0.13 4.40
CA PHE A 96 9.77 0.73 3.57
C PHE A 96 11.01 1.08 4.39
N GLU A 97 10.85 1.76 5.53
CA GLU A 97 11.94 2.10 6.44
C GLU A 97 12.74 0.85 6.83
N HIS A 98 12.07 -0.21 7.30
CA HIS A 98 12.75 -1.45 7.64
C HIS A 98 13.48 -2.08 6.45
N LEU A 99 12.88 -2.05 5.25
CA LEU A 99 13.51 -2.54 4.03
C LEU A 99 14.76 -1.75 3.63
N THR A 100 14.84 -0.45 3.98
CA THR A 100 16.07 0.32 3.76
C THR A 100 17.24 -0.17 4.61
N GLU A 101 16.97 -0.78 5.77
CA GLU A 101 18.00 -1.35 6.64
C GLU A 101 18.44 -2.74 6.16
N VAL A 102 17.46 -3.61 5.84
CA VAL A 102 17.75 -5.03 5.55
C VAL A 102 18.09 -5.28 4.08
N LEU A 103 17.57 -4.47 3.15
CA LEU A 103 17.72 -4.63 1.71
C LEU A 103 17.91 -3.27 0.99
N PRO A 104 18.88 -2.43 1.37
CA PRO A 104 19.02 -1.04 0.88
C PRO A 104 19.15 -0.93 -0.65
N LYS A 105 19.65 -1.96 -1.32
CA LYS A 105 19.94 -1.98 -2.76
C LYS A 105 18.89 -2.74 -3.58
N SER A 106 17.80 -3.18 -2.96
CA SER A 106 16.79 -4.00 -3.62
C SER A 106 15.76 -3.17 -4.38
N VAL A 107 15.42 -3.58 -5.60
CA VAL A 107 14.27 -3.03 -6.34
C VAL A 107 12.95 -3.15 -5.56
N THR A 108 12.84 -4.15 -4.68
CA THR A 108 11.68 -4.31 -3.77
C THR A 108 11.60 -3.18 -2.75
N THR A 109 12.74 -2.68 -2.26
CA THR A 109 12.79 -1.54 -1.33
C THR A 109 12.33 -0.26 -2.02
N ALA A 110 12.84 0.01 -3.23
CA ALA A 110 12.35 1.12 -4.05
C ALA A 110 10.85 0.99 -4.39
N TYR A 111 10.39 -0.21 -4.73
CA TYR A 111 8.96 -0.46 -4.98
C TYR A 111 8.11 -0.11 -3.76
N MET A 112 8.51 -0.54 -2.55
CA MET A 112 7.78 -0.24 -1.32
C MET A 112 7.71 1.25 -1.04
N GLY A 113 8.83 1.98 -1.14
CA GLY A 113 8.87 3.43 -0.93
C GLY A 113 7.97 4.18 -1.92
N ARG A 114 7.99 3.77 -3.19
CA ARG A 114 7.10 4.32 -4.22
C ARG A 114 5.61 4.05 -3.94
N GLN A 115 5.26 2.88 -3.39
CA GLN A 115 3.89 2.56 -2.98
C GLN A 115 3.46 3.39 -1.76
N ALA A 116 4.34 3.54 -0.77
CA ALA A 116 4.08 4.37 0.40
C ALA A 116 3.78 5.84 0.01
N ILE A 117 4.51 6.40 -0.97
CA ILE A 117 4.25 7.76 -1.49
C ILE A 117 2.87 7.85 -2.14
N GLU A 118 2.49 6.87 -2.97
CA GLU A 118 1.17 6.83 -3.59
C GLU A 118 0.05 6.82 -2.54
N LEU A 119 0.20 5.97 -1.52
CA LEU A 119 -0.76 5.90 -0.41
C LEU A 119 -0.85 7.23 0.35
N GLY A 120 0.28 7.91 0.58
CA GLY A 120 0.31 9.23 1.22
C GLY A 120 -0.45 10.29 0.42
N PHE A 121 -0.23 10.36 -0.89
CA PHE A 121 -1.01 11.26 -1.75
C PHE A 121 -2.50 10.94 -1.70
N LYS A 122 -2.88 9.67 -1.85
CA LYS A 122 -4.28 9.26 -1.86
C LYS A 122 -4.96 9.50 -0.51
N TYR A 123 -4.27 9.29 0.61
CA TYR A 123 -4.77 9.62 1.95
C TYR A 123 -5.09 11.13 2.07
N LEU A 124 -4.16 12.00 1.65
CA LEU A 124 -4.35 13.44 1.70
C LEU A 124 -5.50 13.88 0.76
N LEU A 125 -5.52 13.38 -0.47
CA LEU A 125 -6.59 13.67 -1.43
C LEU A 125 -7.96 13.19 -0.94
N LEU A 126 -8.04 12.02 -0.29
CA LEU A 126 -9.26 11.53 0.34
C LEU A 126 -9.79 12.48 1.42
N ARG A 127 -8.89 13.07 2.23
CA ARG A 127 -9.26 14.08 3.23
C ARG A 127 -9.90 15.33 2.60
N LYS A 128 -9.55 15.64 1.33
CA LYS A 128 -10.08 16.75 0.52
C LYS A 128 -11.27 16.39 -0.39
N ASP A 129 -11.97 15.28 -0.11
CA ASP A 129 -13.19 14.88 -0.85
C ASP A 129 -12.96 14.68 -2.35
N VAL A 130 -11.74 14.27 -2.73
CA VAL A 130 -11.43 13.90 -4.11
C VAL A 130 -12.15 12.60 -4.46
N SER A 131 -12.66 12.51 -5.69
CA SER A 131 -13.49 11.38 -6.11
C SER A 131 -12.70 10.08 -6.21
N ASP A 132 -13.34 8.95 -5.93
CA ASP A 132 -12.72 7.63 -6.05
C ASP A 132 -12.21 7.33 -7.46
N LYS A 133 -12.81 7.94 -8.49
CA LYS A 133 -12.35 7.83 -9.87
C LYS A 133 -10.97 8.44 -10.06
N GLU A 134 -10.73 9.62 -9.47
CA GLU A 134 -9.42 10.30 -9.53
C GLU A 134 -8.39 9.57 -8.66
N LEU A 135 -8.79 9.04 -7.50
CA LEU A 135 -7.91 8.26 -6.61
C LEU A 135 -7.48 6.90 -7.18
N ARG A 136 -8.09 6.42 -8.27
CA ARG A 136 -7.73 5.14 -8.91
C ARG A 136 -6.44 5.20 -9.73
N THR A 137 -5.97 6.39 -10.10
CA THR A 137 -4.68 6.47 -10.81
C THR A 137 -3.55 5.98 -9.91
N HIS A 138 -2.54 5.38 -10.54
CA HIS A 138 -1.28 5.03 -9.89
C HIS A 138 -0.17 6.01 -10.26
N ASN A 139 -0.42 6.96 -11.17
CA ASN A 139 0.62 7.88 -11.61
C ASN A 139 0.97 8.90 -10.50
N LEU A 140 2.22 8.89 -10.04
CA LEU A 140 2.66 9.79 -8.96
C LEU A 140 2.58 11.27 -9.34
N LYS A 141 2.85 11.62 -10.61
CA LYS A 141 2.72 13.00 -11.08
C LYS A 141 1.28 13.47 -11.07
N GLU A 142 0.35 12.65 -11.57
CA GLU A 142 -1.08 13.00 -11.55
C GLU A 142 -1.59 13.20 -10.11
N LEU A 143 -1.18 12.34 -9.18
CA LEU A 143 -1.54 12.46 -7.77
C LEU A 143 -0.92 13.70 -7.12
N ALA A 144 0.36 13.98 -7.40
CA ALA A 144 1.04 15.17 -6.90
C ALA A 144 0.37 16.45 -7.41
N ASP A 145 0.09 16.56 -8.71
CA ASP A 145 -0.59 17.71 -9.29
C ASP A 145 -1.97 17.93 -8.70
N LEU A 146 -2.75 16.86 -8.58
CA LEU A 146 -4.08 16.92 -8.00
C LEU A 146 -4.00 17.41 -6.55
N MET A 147 -3.00 16.95 -5.78
CA MET A 147 -2.80 17.39 -4.40
C MET A 147 -2.44 18.88 -4.35
N TRP A 148 -1.53 19.33 -5.22
CA TRP A 148 -1.15 20.75 -5.33
C TRP A 148 -2.35 21.65 -5.59
N VAL A 149 -3.21 21.25 -6.54
CA VAL A 149 -4.43 22.00 -6.86
C VAL A 149 -5.42 22.00 -5.70
N LYS A 150 -5.67 20.83 -5.08
CA LYS A 150 -6.70 20.66 -4.04
C LYS A 150 -6.32 21.29 -2.70
N TYR A 151 -5.03 21.36 -2.39
CA TYR A 151 -4.52 21.96 -1.17
C TYR A 151 -4.05 23.40 -1.33
N SER A 152 -3.83 23.88 -2.56
CA SER A 152 -3.21 25.19 -2.83
C SER A 152 -1.89 25.32 -2.05
N ILE A 153 -0.98 24.35 -2.26
CA ILE A 153 0.26 24.22 -1.49
C ILE A 153 1.16 25.43 -1.72
N GLU A 154 1.53 26.09 -0.63
CA GLU A 154 2.45 27.24 -0.62
C GLU A 154 3.72 26.94 0.18
N GLU A 155 3.76 25.81 0.89
CA GLU A 155 4.87 25.38 1.74
C GLU A 155 6.16 25.16 0.91
N PRO A 156 7.22 25.96 1.13
CA PRO A 156 8.42 25.88 0.29
C PRO A 156 9.08 24.50 0.33
N TYR A 157 9.04 23.80 1.48
CA TYR A 157 9.63 22.48 1.62
C TYR A 157 8.97 21.41 0.74
N MET A 158 7.72 21.62 0.33
CA MET A 158 6.97 20.72 -0.56
C MET A 158 7.32 20.94 -2.04
N GLY A 159 7.84 22.12 -2.41
CA GLY A 159 7.86 22.63 -3.78
C GLY A 159 8.46 21.72 -4.86
N GLU A 160 9.44 20.88 -4.51
CA GLU A 160 10.15 20.01 -5.46
C GLU A 160 9.40 18.71 -5.79
N ILE A 161 8.38 18.34 -5.02
CA ILE A 161 7.71 17.03 -5.14
C ILE A 161 7.07 16.83 -6.53
N PRO A 162 6.31 17.80 -7.12
CA PRO A 162 5.71 17.60 -8.43
C PRO A 162 6.75 17.41 -9.54
N ASP A 163 7.85 18.15 -9.48
CA ASP A 163 8.94 18.04 -10.46
C ASP A 163 9.69 16.72 -10.31
N PHE A 164 9.95 16.29 -9.07
CA PHE A 164 10.51 14.96 -8.82
C PHE A 164 9.59 13.87 -9.39
N CYS A 165 8.28 13.90 -9.09
CA CYS A 165 7.32 12.92 -9.59
C CYS A 165 7.23 12.91 -11.12
N ASN A 166 7.32 14.08 -11.76
CA ASN A 166 7.36 14.20 -13.23
C ASN A 166 8.60 13.52 -13.82
N CYS A 167 9.78 13.85 -13.30
CA CYS A 167 11.05 13.28 -13.75
C CYS A 167 11.10 11.79 -13.46
N TYR A 168 10.64 11.36 -12.28
CA TYR A 168 10.55 9.96 -11.90
C TYR A 168 9.68 9.18 -12.88
N SER A 169 8.44 9.62 -13.13
CA SER A 169 7.53 8.89 -14.02
C SER A 169 8.02 8.87 -15.48
N LYS A 170 8.62 9.95 -15.99
CA LYS A 170 9.11 9.97 -17.37
C LYS A 170 10.45 9.25 -17.57
N MET A 171 11.42 9.53 -16.69
CA MET A 171 12.82 9.15 -16.92
C MET A 171 13.16 7.81 -16.27
N LEU A 172 12.56 7.51 -15.13
CA LEU A 172 12.67 6.18 -14.53
C LEU A 172 11.56 5.30 -15.07
N GLU A 173 10.29 5.64 -14.81
CA GLU A 173 9.18 4.75 -15.16
C GLU A 173 8.92 4.60 -16.66
N GLY A 174 9.39 5.54 -17.49
CA GLY A 174 9.09 5.56 -18.92
C GLY A 174 7.59 5.64 -19.19
N ASP A 175 6.88 6.34 -18.31
CA ASP A 175 5.42 6.47 -18.18
C ASP A 175 4.67 5.15 -17.85
N ASN A 176 5.38 4.14 -17.34
CA ASN A 176 4.77 2.89 -16.87
C ASN A 176 4.60 2.93 -15.35
N VAL A 177 3.38 3.16 -14.86
CA VAL A 177 3.04 3.28 -13.43
C VAL A 177 3.40 2.06 -12.56
N GLU A 178 3.85 0.97 -13.17
CA GLU A 178 4.24 -0.30 -12.55
C GLU A 178 5.76 -0.61 -12.67
N TYR A 179 6.62 0.41 -12.73
CA TYR A 179 8.04 0.30 -13.07
C TYR A 179 8.85 -0.80 -12.35
N PHE A 180 8.62 -1.04 -11.06
CA PHE A 180 9.32 -2.12 -10.32
C PHE A 180 8.53 -3.42 -10.18
N ARG A 181 7.33 -3.50 -10.77
CA ARG A 181 6.44 -4.67 -10.64
C ARG A 181 6.87 -5.81 -11.54
N TYR A 182 7.29 -5.51 -12.77
CA TYR A 182 7.68 -6.51 -13.77
C TYR A 182 8.87 -6.00 -14.61
N PRO A 183 9.78 -6.89 -15.05
CA PRO A 183 10.87 -6.50 -15.94
C PRO A 183 10.42 -6.26 -17.39
N GLU A 184 9.19 -6.63 -17.75
CA GLU A 184 8.58 -6.39 -19.06
C GLU A 184 7.34 -5.52 -18.90
N TYR A 185 7.23 -4.46 -19.71
CA TYR A 185 6.08 -3.56 -19.69
C TYR A 185 5.11 -3.85 -20.83
N SER A 186 5.43 -3.36 -22.04
CA SER A 186 4.61 -3.58 -23.24
C SER A 186 5.50 -3.72 -24.48
N ARG A 187 5.13 -4.63 -25.39
CA ARG A 187 5.70 -4.76 -26.75
C ARG A 187 7.24 -4.66 -26.78
N LYS A 188 7.94 -5.54 -26.07
CA LYS A 188 9.42 -5.62 -26.03
C LYS A 188 10.12 -4.45 -25.33
N ARG A 189 9.40 -3.65 -24.52
CA ARG A 189 10.00 -2.68 -23.60
C ARG A 189 10.32 -3.37 -22.28
N TYR A 190 11.57 -3.27 -21.85
CA TYR A 190 12.07 -3.93 -20.65
C TYR A 190 12.60 -2.91 -19.65
N PHE A 191 12.61 -3.31 -18.39
CA PHE A 191 13.30 -2.61 -17.31
C PHE A 191 14.79 -2.53 -17.62
N ALA A 192 15.27 -1.31 -17.88
CA ALA A 192 16.66 -1.08 -18.24
C ALA A 192 17.60 -1.02 -17.03
N GLY A 193 17.10 -0.96 -15.78
CA GLY A 193 17.78 -0.45 -14.57
C GLY A 193 19.01 -1.21 -14.04
N ASN A 194 19.93 -1.57 -14.92
CA ASN A 194 21.24 -2.15 -14.67
C ASN A 194 22.25 -1.16 -14.03
N ARG A 195 21.93 0.13 -13.96
CA ARG A 195 22.74 1.20 -13.35
C ARG A 195 21.94 2.05 -12.36
N LEU A 196 20.78 1.58 -11.94
CA LEU A 196 19.90 2.35 -11.07
C LEU A 196 20.46 2.39 -9.65
N ASP A 197 20.68 3.61 -9.13
CA ASP A 197 21.06 3.82 -7.74
C ASP A 197 19.82 3.75 -6.84
N ILE A 198 19.58 2.57 -6.28
CA ILE A 198 18.42 2.31 -5.42
C ILE A 198 18.55 3.04 -4.08
N GLU A 199 19.76 3.23 -3.55
CA GLU A 199 19.98 3.91 -2.27
C GLU A 199 19.64 5.39 -2.42
N TRP A 200 20.13 6.02 -3.50
CA TRP A 200 19.80 7.42 -3.78
C TRP A 200 18.31 7.62 -4.09
N LEU A 201 17.70 6.69 -4.80
CA LEU A 201 16.26 6.73 -5.04
C LEU A 201 15.47 6.61 -3.73
N SER A 202 15.86 5.65 -2.87
CA SER A 202 15.22 5.42 -1.57
C SER A 202 15.37 6.63 -0.64
N TYR A 203 16.52 7.31 -0.67
CA TYR A 203 16.72 8.56 0.07
C TYR A 203 15.71 9.63 -0.34
N ASN A 204 15.49 9.83 -1.64
CA ASN A 204 14.49 10.79 -2.13
C ASN A 204 13.06 10.36 -1.75
N PHE A 205 12.76 9.06 -1.79
CA PHE A 205 11.46 8.57 -1.35
C PHE A 205 11.22 8.82 0.14
N ALA A 206 12.21 8.57 0.99
CA ALA A 206 12.14 8.88 2.41
C ALA A 206 11.91 10.38 2.65
N LEU A 207 12.61 11.26 1.92
CA LEU A 207 12.38 12.71 1.99
C LEU A 207 10.95 13.10 1.60
N ILE A 208 10.40 12.53 0.53
CA ILE A 208 9.01 12.80 0.12
C ILE A 208 8.04 12.34 1.21
N LEU A 209 8.23 11.14 1.77
CA LEU A 209 7.39 10.61 2.85
C LEU A 209 7.45 11.50 4.09
N LEU A 210 8.65 11.93 4.51
CA LEU A 210 8.82 12.86 5.63
C LEU A 210 8.07 14.18 5.39
N LYS A 211 8.17 14.74 4.18
CA LYS A 211 7.46 15.97 3.80
C LYS A 211 5.93 15.76 3.83
N LEU A 212 5.43 14.64 3.32
CA LEU A 212 4.00 14.31 3.33
C LEU A 212 3.46 14.06 4.74
N LEU A 213 4.20 13.36 5.59
CA LEU A 213 3.84 13.11 6.99
C LEU A 213 3.79 14.42 7.78
N GLN A 214 4.81 15.26 7.63
CA GLN A 214 4.83 16.60 8.20
C GLN A 214 3.60 17.41 7.75
N PHE A 215 3.29 17.39 6.46
CA PHE A 215 2.12 18.08 5.91
C PHE A 215 0.79 17.52 6.45
N ALA A 216 0.73 16.21 6.69
CA ALA A 216 -0.44 15.54 7.27
C ALA A 216 -0.64 15.84 8.77
N ASN A 217 0.37 16.42 9.44
CA ASN A 217 0.54 16.49 10.90
C ASN A 217 0.61 15.10 11.55
N LEU A 218 1.28 14.16 10.89
CA LEU A 218 1.59 12.84 11.42
C LEU A 218 3.08 12.77 11.76
N THR A 219 3.41 12.06 12.83
CA THR A 219 4.80 11.77 13.21
C THR A 219 5.10 10.31 12.89
N LEU A 220 6.36 10.03 12.55
CA LEU A 220 6.94 8.68 12.65
C LEU A 220 7.15 8.36 14.13
#